data_AF-A0A7T1HLS4-F1
#
_entry.id   AF-A0A7T1HLS4-F1
#
_cell.length_a   1.000
_cell.length_b   1.000
_cell.length_c   1.000
_cell.angle_alpha   90.00
_cell.angle_beta   90.00
_cell.angle_gamma   90.00
#
_symmetry.space_group_name_H-M   'P 1'
#
loop_
_entity.id
_entity.type
_entity.pdbx_description
1 polymer ?
#
loop_
_entity_poly.entity_id
_entity_poly.type
_entity_poly.pdbx_seq_one_letter_code
_entity_poly.pdbx_strand_id
1 'polypeptide(L)'
;MSAPLQIGDTVRFSRAFLQSMAMVSGPDAPTSSGPFARGTVTAIAPITPNSPMVVATVSWADGATTQVNVTNLEVQPGTPPLTPRRVG
;
A
#
# COMPACT_ATOMS: atom_id res chain seq x y z
N MET A 1 -15.17 -9.71 5.17
CA MET A 1 -14.91 -9.13 3.85
C MET A 1 -14.07 -7.89 4.07
N SER A 2 -12.80 -7.90 3.68
CA SER A 2 -11.95 -6.69 3.75
C SER A 2 -12.41 -5.72 2.67
N ALA A 3 -12.60 -4.44 3.00
CA ALA A 3 -13.02 -3.43 2.03
C ALA A 3 -12.02 -3.35 0.85
N PRO A 4 -12.48 -3.06 -0.38
CA PRO A 4 -11.58 -2.82 -1.50
C PRO A 4 -10.69 -1.60 -1.21
N LEU A 5 -9.40 -1.70 -1.58
CA LEU A 5 -8.41 -0.63 -1.41
C LEU A 5 -8.88 0.67 -2.09
N GLN A 6 -8.78 1.80 -1.40
CA GLN A 6 -9.19 3.11 -1.90
C GLN A 6 -8.04 4.11 -1.91
N ILE A 7 -8.16 5.12 -2.77
CA ILE A 7 -7.25 6.28 -2.74
C ILE A 7 -7.46 7.01 -1.41
N GLY A 8 -6.36 7.33 -0.74
CA GLY A 8 -6.35 7.91 0.60
C GLY A 8 -6.27 6.89 1.73
N ASP A 9 -6.39 5.59 1.45
CA ASP A 9 -6.20 4.56 2.47
C ASP A 9 -4.75 4.54 2.95
N THR A 10 -4.60 4.40 4.27
CA THR A 10 -3.32 4.02 4.85
C THR A 10 -3.14 2.52 4.71
N VAL A 11 -2.06 2.15 4.06
CA VAL A 11 -1.69 0.78 3.75
C VAL A 11 -0.34 0.44 4.34
N ARG A 12 -0.10 -0.86 4.48
CA ARG A 12 1.23 -1.44 4.62
C ARG A 12 1.39 -2.59 3.64
N PHE A 13 2.62 -3.07 3.47
CA PHE A 13 2.80 -4.37 2.83
C PHE A 13 2.16 -5.49 3.64
N SER A 14 1.55 -6.45 2.93
CA SER A 14 0.97 -7.64 3.53
C SER A 14 2.05 -8.50 4.16
N ARG A 15 1.70 -9.23 5.22
CA ARG A 15 2.67 -10.11 5.89
C ARG A 15 3.28 -11.13 4.92
N ALA A 16 2.45 -11.68 4.01
CA ALA A 16 2.90 -12.62 3.00
C ALA A 16 3.93 -11.99 2.04
N PHE A 17 3.71 -10.74 1.61
CA PHE A 17 4.65 -10.05 0.74
C PHE A 17 5.98 -9.77 1.45
N LEU A 18 5.93 -9.31 2.70
CA LEU A 18 7.14 -9.09 3.51
C LEU A 18 7.93 -10.39 3.72
N GLN A 19 7.25 -11.51 3.97
CA GLN A 19 7.89 -12.83 4.09
C GLN A 19 8.58 -13.25 2.78
N SER A 20 7.91 -13.06 1.64
CA SER A 20 8.52 -13.33 0.33
C SER A 20 9.74 -12.45 0.07
N MET A 21 9.72 -11.17 0.44
CA MET A 21 10.89 -10.29 0.33
C MET A 21 12.02 -10.71 1.26
N ALA A 22 11.72 -11.13 2.49
CA ALA A 22 12.71 -11.65 3.44
C ALA A 22 13.43 -12.89 2.91
N MET A 23 12.74 -13.77 2.19
CA MET A 23 13.36 -14.93 1.56
C MET A 23 14.30 -14.55 0.40
N VAL A 24 14.03 -13.44 -0.29
CA VAL A 24 14.82 -12.99 -1.46
C VAL A 24 15.99 -12.10 -1.07
N SER A 25 15.80 -11.19 -0.12
CA SER A 25 16.77 -10.15 0.25
C SER A 25 17.51 -10.43 1.56
N GLY A 26 17.14 -11.50 2.29
CA GLY A 26 17.79 -11.84 3.56
C GLY A 26 17.61 -10.74 4.62
N PRO A 27 18.62 -10.46 5.47
CA PRO A 27 18.50 -9.51 6.57
C PRO A 27 18.25 -8.06 6.15
N ASP A 28 18.49 -7.72 4.88
CA ASP A 28 18.23 -6.39 4.30
C ASP A 28 16.80 -6.21 3.77
N ALA A 29 15.95 -7.23 3.90
CA ALA A 29 14.56 -7.12 3.46
C ALA A 29 13.83 -6.01 4.25
N PRO A 30 12.96 -5.23 3.57
CA PRO A 30 12.14 -4.24 4.25
C PRO A 30 11.30 -4.96 5.30
N THR A 31 11.55 -4.69 6.58
CA THR A 31 10.76 -5.25 7.67
C THR A 31 9.49 -4.41 7.86
N SER A 32 8.48 -4.96 8.53
CA SER A 32 7.26 -4.21 8.90
C SER A 32 7.54 -2.99 9.80
N SER A 33 8.79 -2.80 10.22
CA SER A 33 9.32 -1.67 10.99
C SER A 33 10.21 -0.81 10.09
N GLY A 34 9.89 0.49 9.96
CA GLY A 34 10.66 1.44 9.15
C GLY A 34 9.79 2.25 8.17
N PRO A 35 10.37 2.86 7.12
CA PRO A 35 9.65 3.76 6.20
C PRO A 35 8.52 3.07 5.41
N PHE A 36 8.56 1.75 5.29
CA PHE A 36 7.52 0.91 4.65
C PHE A 36 6.45 0.40 5.62
N ALA A 37 6.50 0.81 6.90
CA ALA A 37 5.52 0.39 7.89
C ALA A 37 4.12 0.96 7.61
N ARG A 38 4.05 2.14 6.97
CA ARG A 38 2.83 2.83 6.55
C ARG A 38 3.08 3.66 5.30
N GLY A 39 2.15 3.60 4.36
CA GLY A 39 2.07 4.52 3.23
C GLY A 39 0.62 4.87 2.91
N THR A 40 0.43 5.92 2.12
CA THR A 40 -0.88 6.36 1.66
C THR A 40 -1.05 6.03 0.19
N VAL A 41 -2.18 5.44 -0.17
CA VAL A 41 -2.50 5.19 -1.58
C VAL A 41 -2.84 6.52 -2.25
N THR A 42 -2.08 6.88 -3.29
CA THR A 42 -2.28 8.14 -4.04
C THR A 42 -2.91 7.91 -5.41
N ALA A 43 -2.78 6.71 -5.98
CA ALA A 43 -3.46 6.32 -7.21
C ALA A 43 -3.67 4.80 -7.27
N ILE A 44 -4.69 4.36 -8.01
CA ILE A 44 -4.96 2.95 -8.30
C ILE A 44 -5.25 2.83 -9.79
N ALA A 45 -4.49 2.01 -10.49
CA ALA A 45 -4.64 1.82 -11.94
C ALA A 45 -4.20 0.40 -12.35
N PRO A 46 -4.74 -0.14 -13.46
CA PRO A 46 -4.19 -1.36 -14.03
C PRO A 46 -2.78 -1.11 -14.56
N ILE A 47 -1.92 -2.13 -14.53
CA ILE A 47 -0.51 -2.02 -14.99
C ILE A 47 -0.45 -1.61 -16.47
N THR A 48 -1.39 -2.10 -17.26
CA THR A 48 -1.63 -1.72 -18.65
C THR A 48 -3.13 -1.65 -18.90
N PRO A 49 -3.61 -0.94 -19.95
CA PRO A 49 -5.04 -0.68 -20.17
C PRO A 49 -5.95 -1.92 -20.16
N ASN A 50 -5.41 -3.10 -20.46
CA ASN A 50 -6.15 -4.37 -20.52
C ASN A 50 -5.68 -5.40 -19.48
N SER A 51 -4.88 -4.98 -18.49
CA SER A 51 -4.36 -5.91 -17.49
C SER A 51 -5.40 -6.20 -16.41
N PRO A 52 -5.61 -7.46 -16.02
CA PRO A 52 -6.38 -7.80 -14.83
C PRO A 52 -5.63 -7.48 -13.53
N MET A 53 -4.33 -7.17 -13.61
CA MET A 53 -3.52 -6.80 -12.45
C MET A 53 -3.62 -5.29 -12.22
N VAL A 54 -4.03 -4.94 -11.00
CA VAL A 54 -4.15 -3.57 -10.53
C VAL A 54 -3.01 -3.25 -9.58
N VAL A 55 -2.37 -2.10 -9.78
CA VAL A 55 -1.33 -1.56 -8.91
C VAL A 55 -1.83 -0.29 -8.22
N ALA A 56 -1.42 -0.14 -6.98
CA ALA A 56 -1.55 1.09 -6.24
C ALA A 56 -0.20 1.81 -6.26
N THR A 57 -0.25 3.11 -6.51
CA THR A 57 0.85 4.03 -6.20
C THR A 57 0.73 4.38 -4.73
N VAL A 58 1.76 4.04 -3.95
CA VAL A 58 1.82 4.28 -2.51
C VAL A 58 2.92 5.27 -2.22
N SER A 59 2.60 6.34 -1.50
CA SER A 59 3.57 7.27 -0.94
C SER A 59 3.87 6.88 0.50
N TRP A 60 5.12 6.54 0.77
CA TRP A 60 5.61 6.06 2.05
C TRP A 60 5.96 7.21 3.00
N ALA A 61 6.21 6.88 4.27
CA ALA A 61 6.52 7.86 5.31
C ALA A 61 7.86 8.60 5.08
N ASP A 62 8.80 8.02 4.33
CA ASP A 62 10.04 8.66 3.89
C ASP A 62 9.87 9.55 2.65
N GLY A 63 8.65 9.67 2.12
CA GLY A 63 8.34 10.43 0.91
C GLY A 63 8.63 9.67 -0.39
N ALA A 64 9.17 8.45 -0.32
CA ALA A 64 9.33 7.61 -1.50
C ALA A 64 7.96 7.19 -2.04
N THR A 65 7.86 7.03 -3.36
CA THR A 65 6.64 6.56 -4.00
C THR A 65 6.93 5.30 -4.79
N THR A 66 6.13 4.25 -4.58
CA THR A 66 6.30 2.97 -5.29
C THR A 66 4.98 2.46 -5.83
N GLN A 67 5.03 1.79 -6.98
CA GLN A 67 3.91 1.03 -7.50
C GLN A 67 3.94 -0.39 -6.94
N VAL A 68 2.85 -0.80 -6.30
CA VAL A 68 2.72 -2.10 -5.64
C VAL A 68 1.42 -2.74 -6.07
N ASN A 69 1.43 -4.04 -6.34
CA ASN A 69 0.19 -4.78 -6.59
C ASN A 69 -0.75 -4.64 -5.38
N VAL A 70 -2.01 -4.29 -5.62
CA VAL A 70 -3.01 -4.08 -4.55
C VAL A 70 -3.18 -5.31 -3.64
N THR A 71 -2.91 -6.51 -4.16
CA THR A 71 -2.96 -7.78 -3.40
C THR A 71 -1.81 -7.93 -2.40
N ASN A 72 -0.71 -7.20 -2.58
CA ASN A 72 0.43 -7.17 -1.68
C ASN A 72 0.28 -6.10 -0.59
N LEU A 73 -0.87 -5.41 -0.54
CA LEU A 73 -1.15 -4.35 0.42
C LEU A 73 -2.25 -4.78 1.39
N GLU A 74 -2.09 -4.38 2.64
CA GLU A 74 -3.11 -4.49 3.68
C GLU A 74 -3.50 -3.10 4.15
N VAL A 75 -4.80 -2.80 4.13
CA VAL A 75 -5.34 -1.58 4.75
C VAL A 75 -5.10 -1.66 6.26
N GLN A 76 -4.53 -0.60 6.82
CA GLN A 76 -4.36 -0.50 8.26
C GLN A 76 -5.63 0.04 8.91
N PRO A 77 -6.28 -0.73 9.81
CA PRO A 77 -7.38 -0.19 10.60
C PRO A 77 -6.82 0.82 11.59
N GLY A 78 -7.13 2.11 11.40
CA GLY A 78 -6.70 3.16 12.32
C GLY A 78 -6.60 4.57 11.75
N THR A 79 -6.69 4.74 10.44
CA THR A 79 -6.76 6.07 9.82
C THR A 79 -8.05 6.14 9.01
N PRO A 80 -9.01 7.01 9.37
CA PRO A 80 -10.14 7.24 8.48
C PRO A 80 -9.61 7.72 7.13
N PRO A 81 -10.22 7.33 6.00
CA PRO A 81 -9.98 8.04 4.75
C PRO A 81 -10.18 9.53 5.06
N LEU A 82 -9.31 10.39 4.54
CA LEU A 82 -9.49 11.84 4.64
C LEU A 82 -10.80 12.18 3.93
N THR A 83 -11.93 12.04 4.62
CA THR A 83 -13.22 12.52 4.16
C THR A 83 -13.01 14.01 4.00
N PRO A 84 -13.17 14.60 2.81
CA PRO A 84 -13.19 16.04 2.71
C PRO A 84 -14.32 16.48 3.64
N ARG A 85 -13.97 17.18 4.73
CA ARG A 85 -14.97 17.86 5.56
C ARG A 85 -15.74 18.74 4.60
N ARG A 86 -16.96 18.32 4.26
CA ARG A 86 -17.92 19.15 3.55
C ARG A 86 -18.22 20.31 4.51
N VAL A 87 -17.54 21.43 4.30
CA VAL A 87 -17.83 22.68 5.01
C VAL A 87 -19.23 23.06 4.56
N GLY A 88 -20.19 22.91 5.48
CA GLY A 88 -21.53 23.48 5.35
C GLY A 88 -21.55 24.93 5.77
#